data_AF-A0A183EP19-F1
#
_entry.id   AF-A0A183EP19-F1
#
_cell.length_a   1.000
_cell.length_b   1.000
_cell.length_c   1.000
_cell.angle_alpha   90.00
_cell.angle_beta   90.00
_cell.angle_gamma   90.00
#
_symmetry.space_group_name_H-M   'P 1'
#
loop_
_entity.id
_entity.type
_entity.pdbx_description
1 polymer ?
#
loop_
_entity_poly.entity_id
_entity_poly.type
_entity_poly.pdbx_seq_one_letter_code
_entity_poly.pdbx_strand_id
1 'polypeptide(L)'
;MILSIFCKYLPQLFSFRAHRLTKAQFKLNLLQNKLDEANEALQQMNQAQEETARMRLRVHGLGKTGSGCESRIEALNRKIADFESQVRLTRDDYDLRLSQRDKRVVELQEIGRLLKENQDKFDLGVQLNTELKPYQESRYHIYCFSRIFLIAASPAAPGDRFLNVLFAYFGWLRAVKGKRFIAFDGSLSYQNIAKKYKIKFNSDCDIEIEEHVVDGKFIKLCNKGDQAISIGQW
;
A
#
# COMPACT_ATOMS: atom_id res chain seq x y z
N MET A 1 1.92 48.06 -123.46
CA MET A 1 2.86 48.43 -122.36
C MET A 1 2.48 47.80 -121.01
N ILE A 2 1.20 47.75 -120.63
CA ILE A 2 0.72 47.23 -119.33
C ILE A 2 1.03 45.72 -119.10
N LEU A 3 0.90 44.87 -120.13
CA LEU A 3 1.19 43.42 -120.02
C LEU A 3 2.67 43.07 -119.77
N SER A 4 3.61 43.89 -120.27
CA SER A 4 5.05 43.67 -120.07
C SER A 4 5.49 43.96 -118.64
N ILE A 5 4.79 44.86 -117.93
CA ILE A 5 5.04 45.16 -116.53
C ILE A 5 4.49 44.02 -115.67
N PHE A 6 3.29 43.51 -116.00
CA PHE A 6 2.70 42.36 -115.32
C PHE A 6 3.60 41.11 -115.37
N CYS A 7 4.16 40.75 -116.54
CA CYS A 7 5.04 39.58 -116.66
C CYS A 7 6.38 39.71 -115.91
N LYS A 8 6.92 40.93 -115.73
CA LYS A 8 8.18 41.14 -114.99
C LYS A 8 8.01 41.13 -113.48
N TYR A 9 6.89 41.63 -112.95
CA TYR A 9 6.71 41.83 -111.51
C TYR A 9 5.83 40.75 -110.82
N LEU A 10 5.03 39.98 -111.56
CA LEU A 10 4.23 38.88 -110.98
C LEU A 10 5.07 37.83 -110.22
N PRO A 11 6.20 37.34 -110.76
CA PRO A 11 7.00 36.32 -110.08
C PRO A 11 7.60 36.83 -108.76
N GLN A 12 8.01 38.10 -108.74
CA GLN A 12 8.53 38.76 -107.53
C GLN A 12 7.45 38.92 -106.47
N LEU A 13 6.23 39.32 -106.86
CA LEU A 13 5.09 39.42 -105.96
C LEU A 13 4.67 38.06 -105.39
N PHE A 14 4.68 37.00 -106.21
CA PHE A 14 4.37 35.64 -105.76
C PHE A 14 5.42 35.11 -104.78
N SER A 15 6.71 35.30 -105.08
CA SER A 15 7.83 34.98 -104.18
C SER A 15 7.71 35.70 -102.84
N PHE A 16 7.42 37.00 -102.87
CA PHE A 16 7.28 37.81 -101.64
C PHE A 16 6.07 37.39 -100.80
N ARG A 17 4.95 37.06 -101.46
CA ARG A 17 3.74 36.53 -100.79
C ARG A 17 4.00 35.15 -100.18
N ALA A 18 4.68 34.26 -100.90
CA ALA A 18 5.05 32.93 -100.41
C ALA A 18 5.99 33.02 -99.20
N HIS A 19 6.99 33.91 -99.25
CA HIS A 19 7.94 34.11 -98.15
C HIS A 19 7.27 34.73 -96.91
N ARG A 20 6.28 35.61 -97.09
CA ARG A 20 5.44 36.11 -95.98
C ARG A 20 4.58 35.01 -95.36
N LEU A 21 4.00 34.13 -96.19
CA LEU A 21 3.19 33.00 -95.73
C LEU A 21 4.02 31.99 -94.93
N THR A 22 5.21 31.61 -95.40
CA THR A 22 6.09 30.69 -94.67
C THR A 22 6.56 31.28 -93.34
N LYS A 23 6.90 32.58 -93.30
CA LYS A 23 7.26 33.27 -92.06
C LYS A 23 6.09 33.34 -91.07
N ALA A 24 4.86 33.51 -91.56
CA ALA A 24 3.66 33.49 -90.73
C ALA A 24 3.37 32.09 -90.17
N GLN A 25 3.49 31.05 -91.00
CA GLN A 25 3.35 29.65 -90.58
C GLN A 25 4.39 29.26 -89.54
N PHE A 26 5.66 29.65 -89.73
CA PHE A 26 6.71 29.39 -88.75
C PHE A 26 6.40 30.05 -87.40
N LYS A 27 5.92 31.30 -87.41
CA LYS A 27 5.50 31.98 -86.18
C LYS A 27 4.33 31.31 -85.50
N LEU A 28 3.33 30.84 -86.26
CA LEU A 28 2.20 30.10 -85.73
C LEU A 28 2.65 28.79 -85.06
N ASN A 29 3.48 28.00 -85.73
CA ASN A 29 4.02 26.76 -85.17
C ASN A 29 4.87 27.02 -83.91
N LEU A 30 5.66 28.09 -83.90
CA LEU A 30 6.44 28.49 -82.72
C LEU A 30 5.54 28.89 -81.54
N LEU A 31 4.47 29.63 -81.80
CA LEU A 31 3.51 30.01 -80.77
C LEU A 31 2.75 28.79 -80.23
N GLN A 32 2.43 27.85 -81.11
CA GLN A 32 1.76 26.62 -80.73
C GLN A 32 2.66 25.74 -79.85
N ASN A 33 3.91 25.52 -80.25
CA ASN A 33 4.87 24.80 -79.41
C ASN A 33 5.06 25.45 -78.03
N LYS A 34 5.11 26.79 -77.96
CA LYS A 34 5.21 27.50 -76.67
C LYS A 34 3.95 27.35 -75.81
N LEU A 35 2.78 27.29 -76.44
CA LEU A 35 1.52 27.04 -75.75
C LEU A 35 1.49 25.62 -75.18
N ASP A 36 1.95 24.64 -75.95
CA ASP A 36 2.03 23.24 -75.54
C ASP A 36 3.03 23.07 -74.38
N GLU A 37 4.23 23.67 -74.49
CA GLU A 37 5.23 23.68 -73.42
C GLU A 37 4.71 24.35 -72.13
N ALA A 38 3.99 25.47 -72.26
CA ALA A 38 3.35 26.12 -71.12
C ALA A 38 2.24 25.25 -70.48
N ASN A 39 1.47 24.52 -71.29
CA ASN A 39 0.45 23.58 -70.81
C ASN A 39 1.07 22.38 -70.10
N GLU A 40 2.17 21.83 -70.61
CA GLU A 40 2.92 20.74 -69.96
C GLU A 40 3.48 21.21 -68.61
N ALA A 41 4.06 22.41 -68.55
CA ALA A 41 4.54 22.99 -67.30
C ALA A 41 3.42 23.17 -66.27
N LEU A 42 2.22 23.60 -66.71
CA LEU A 42 1.05 23.71 -65.83
C LEU A 42 0.59 22.33 -65.32
N GLN A 43 0.60 21.30 -66.17
CA GLN A 43 0.25 19.94 -65.75
C GLN A 43 1.24 19.40 -64.71
N GLN A 44 2.55 19.58 -64.94
CA GLN A 44 3.57 19.18 -63.97
C GLN A 44 3.43 19.93 -62.64
N MET A 45 3.16 21.24 -62.69
CA MET A 45 2.90 22.03 -61.48
C MET A 45 1.68 21.51 -60.71
N ASN A 46 0.58 21.21 -61.40
CA ASN A 46 -0.62 20.66 -60.78
C ASN A 46 -0.36 19.29 -60.14
N GLN A 47 0.38 18.40 -60.82
CA GLN A 47 0.77 17.09 -60.27
C GLN A 47 1.63 17.25 -59.01
N ALA A 48 2.65 18.11 -59.04
CA ALA A 48 3.49 18.39 -57.89
C ALA A 48 2.70 18.99 -56.72
N GLN A 49 1.73 19.86 -57.00
CA GLN A 49 0.84 20.44 -55.99
C GLN A 49 -0.07 19.37 -55.37
N GLU A 50 -0.61 18.45 -56.16
CA GLU A 50 -1.45 17.36 -55.68
C GLU A 50 -0.65 16.36 -54.83
N GLU A 51 0.56 16.00 -55.26
CA GLU A 51 1.48 15.16 -54.47
C GLU A 51 1.85 15.82 -53.15
N THR A 52 2.14 17.13 -53.16
CA THR A 52 2.41 17.88 -51.94
C THR A 52 1.21 17.85 -50.99
N ALA A 53 -0.02 17.99 -51.50
CA ALA A 53 -1.23 17.90 -50.70
C ALA A 53 -1.42 16.50 -50.08
N ARG A 54 -1.19 15.43 -50.86
CA ARG A 54 -1.23 14.04 -50.36
C ARG A 54 -0.20 13.79 -49.27
N MET A 55 1.03 14.27 -49.44
CA MET A 55 2.09 14.13 -48.44
C MET A 55 1.74 14.88 -47.14
N ARG A 56 1.16 16.08 -47.23
CA ARG A 56 0.68 16.82 -46.05
C ARG A 56 -0.38 16.04 -45.27
N LEU A 57 -1.34 15.43 -45.96
CA LEU A 57 -2.36 14.58 -45.31
C LEU A 57 -1.73 13.37 -44.62
N ARG A 58 -0.74 12.73 -45.24
CA ARG A 58 -0.01 11.61 -44.65
C ARG A 58 0.75 12.02 -43.39
N VAL A 59 1.47 13.14 -43.43
CA VAL A 59 2.19 13.69 -42.26
C VAL A 59 1.21 13.99 -41.12
N HIS A 60 0.07 14.61 -41.41
CA HIS A 60 -0.95 14.88 -40.41
C HIS A 60 -1.52 13.58 -39.79
N GLY A 61 -1.81 12.56 -40.62
CA GLY A 61 -2.26 11.25 -40.15
C GLY A 61 -1.24 10.59 -39.22
N LEU A 62 0.04 10.59 -39.62
CA LEU A 62 1.14 10.07 -38.80
C LEU A 62 1.30 10.85 -37.48
N GLY A 63 1.17 12.17 -37.52
CA GLY A 63 1.21 13.01 -36.31
C GLY A 63 0.09 12.66 -35.33
N LYS A 64 -1.14 12.44 -35.81
CA LYS A 64 -2.27 12.02 -34.97
C LYS A 64 -2.07 10.63 -34.37
N THR A 65 -1.52 9.68 -35.13
CA THR A 65 -1.20 8.37 -34.57
C THR A 65 -0.05 8.45 -33.56
N GLY A 66 0.94 9.31 -33.82
CA GLY A 66 2.06 9.55 -32.91
C GLY A 66 1.59 10.08 -31.54
N SER A 67 0.77 11.14 -31.54
CA SER A 67 0.23 11.70 -30.30
C SER A 67 -0.68 10.72 -29.53
N GLY A 68 -1.43 9.87 -30.24
CA GLY A 68 -2.20 8.79 -29.65
C GLY A 68 -1.31 7.73 -28.97
N CYS A 69 -0.21 7.35 -29.61
CA CYS A 69 0.78 6.45 -29.03
C CYS A 69 1.46 7.06 -27.80
N GLU A 70 1.87 8.32 -27.85
CA GLU A 70 2.46 9.06 -26.72
C GLU A 70 1.51 9.11 -25.53
N SER A 71 0.24 9.47 -25.76
CA SER A 71 -0.78 9.50 -24.71
C SER A 71 -0.97 8.13 -24.03
N ARG A 72 -0.92 7.04 -24.81
CA ARG A 72 -1.00 5.67 -24.28
C ARG A 72 0.23 5.30 -23.47
N ILE A 73 1.42 5.69 -23.92
CA ILE A 73 2.67 5.47 -23.19
C ILE A 73 2.62 6.21 -21.84
N GLU A 74 2.20 7.46 -21.81
CA GLU A 74 2.05 8.24 -20.57
C GLU A 74 1.02 7.62 -19.62
N ALA A 75 -0.10 7.12 -20.14
CA ALA A 75 -1.10 6.44 -19.32
C ALA A 75 -0.56 5.14 -18.71
N LEU A 76 0.21 4.36 -19.48
CA LEU A 76 0.84 3.13 -18.99
C LEU A 76 1.94 3.44 -17.96
N ASN A 77 2.77 4.45 -18.20
CA ASN A 77 3.81 4.86 -17.25
C ASN A 77 3.22 5.32 -15.91
N ARG A 78 2.09 6.04 -15.93
CA ARG A 78 1.35 6.38 -14.70
C ARG A 78 0.88 5.14 -13.94
N LYS A 79 0.26 4.18 -14.65
CA LYS A 79 -0.16 2.91 -14.04
C LYS A 79 0.99 2.12 -13.45
N ILE A 80 2.15 2.10 -14.11
CA ILE A 80 3.36 1.46 -13.58
C ILE A 80 3.78 2.12 -12.27
N ALA A 81 3.86 3.45 -12.24
CA ALA A 81 4.22 4.20 -11.03
C ALA A 81 3.24 3.95 -9.87
N ASP A 82 1.93 3.91 -10.17
CA ASP A 82 0.89 3.62 -9.17
C ASP A 82 1.04 2.21 -8.58
N PHE A 83 1.25 1.20 -9.43
CA PHE A 83 1.47 -0.18 -8.98
C PHE A 83 2.77 -0.33 -8.18
N GLU A 84 3.85 0.31 -8.59
CA GLU A 84 5.10 0.33 -7.81
C GLU A 84 4.92 0.99 -6.44
N SER A 85 4.13 2.06 -6.36
CA SER A 85 3.76 2.71 -5.10
C SER A 85 2.95 1.77 -4.21
N GLN A 86 1.95 1.10 -4.75
CA GLN A 86 1.10 0.15 -4.02
C GLN A 86 1.92 -1.03 -3.47
N VAL A 87 2.83 -1.59 -4.25
CA VAL A 87 3.72 -2.67 -3.82
C VAL A 87 4.62 -2.21 -2.68
N ARG A 88 5.19 -1.00 -2.77
CA ARG A 88 6.00 -0.41 -1.68
C ARG A 88 5.20 -0.27 -0.40
N LEU A 89 4.02 0.35 -0.45
CA LEU A 89 3.16 0.54 0.72
C LEU A 89 2.76 -0.80 1.37
N THR A 90 2.43 -1.80 0.55
CA THR A 90 2.06 -3.13 1.02
C THR A 90 3.22 -3.83 1.70
N ARG A 91 4.43 -3.72 1.13
CA ARG A 91 5.66 -4.25 1.74
C ARG A 91 5.94 -3.59 3.09
N ASP A 92 5.85 -2.26 3.16
CA ASP A 92 6.10 -1.52 4.40
C ASP A 92 5.11 -1.89 5.51
N ASP A 93 3.83 -2.13 5.18
CA ASP A 93 2.83 -2.65 6.15
C ASP A 93 3.21 -4.04 6.68
N TYR A 94 3.59 -4.96 5.79
CA TYR A 94 4.02 -6.29 6.19
C TYR A 94 5.28 -6.27 7.05
N ASP A 95 6.27 -5.45 6.69
CA ASP A 95 7.51 -5.29 7.45
C ASP A 95 7.23 -4.73 8.86
N LEU A 96 6.30 -3.77 8.99
CA LEU A 96 5.86 -3.25 10.28
C LEU A 96 5.18 -4.34 11.13
N ARG A 97 4.25 -5.10 10.55
CA ARG A 97 3.53 -6.18 11.25
C ARG A 97 4.44 -7.34 11.63
N LEU A 98 5.45 -7.63 10.82
CA LEU A 98 6.53 -8.58 11.15
C LEU A 98 7.35 -8.06 12.32
N SER A 99 7.84 -6.83 12.26
CA SER A 99 8.61 -6.22 13.37
C SER A 99 7.85 -6.21 14.69
N GLN A 100 6.54 -5.95 14.67
CA GLN A 100 5.68 -6.04 15.86
C GLN A 100 5.60 -7.47 16.41
N ARG A 101 5.47 -8.47 15.54
CA ARG A 101 5.46 -9.88 15.94
C ARG A 101 6.81 -10.32 16.49
N ASP A 102 7.90 -9.91 15.86
CA ASP A 102 9.26 -10.23 16.32
C ASP A 102 9.52 -9.69 17.72
N LYS A 103 9.11 -8.44 17.99
CA LYS A 103 9.16 -7.87 19.35
C LYS A 103 8.39 -8.73 20.34
N ARG A 104 7.18 -9.17 19.99
CA ARG A 104 6.36 -10.02 20.85
C ARG A 104 6.99 -11.40 21.08
N VAL A 105 7.63 -11.98 20.07
CA VAL A 105 8.36 -13.25 20.21
C VAL A 105 9.51 -13.09 21.20
N VAL A 106 10.28 -12.02 21.11
CA VAL A 106 11.37 -11.72 22.05
C VAL A 106 10.84 -11.57 23.50
N GLU A 107 9.74 -10.84 23.70
CA GLU A 107 9.09 -10.72 25.00
C GLU A 107 8.63 -12.07 25.57
N LEU A 108 8.07 -12.94 24.73
CA LEU A 108 7.62 -14.27 25.18
C LEU A 108 8.80 -15.19 25.52
N GLN A 109 9.90 -15.09 24.78
CA GLN A 109 11.14 -15.81 25.10
C GLN A 109 11.72 -15.38 26.45
N GLU A 110 11.67 -14.08 26.76
CA GLU A 110 12.06 -13.52 28.06
C GLU A 110 11.23 -14.13 29.21
N ILE A 111 9.90 -14.19 29.06
CA ILE A 111 9.02 -14.83 30.03
C ILE A 111 9.37 -16.31 30.20
N GLY A 112 9.65 -17.02 29.10
CA GLY A 112 10.09 -18.42 29.15
C GLY A 112 11.38 -18.59 29.96
N ARG A 113 12.33 -17.67 29.83
CA ARG A 113 13.57 -17.68 30.64
C ARG A 113 13.26 -17.45 32.13
N LEU A 114 12.42 -16.48 32.46
CA LEU A 114 12.02 -16.19 33.85
C LEU A 114 11.25 -17.34 34.49
N LEU A 115 10.39 -18.03 33.74
CA LEU A 115 9.68 -19.22 34.22
C LEU A 115 10.66 -20.34 34.57
N LYS A 116 11.70 -20.55 33.77
CA LYS A 116 12.75 -21.52 34.07
C LYS A 116 13.50 -21.16 35.35
N GLU A 117 13.90 -19.91 35.51
CA GLU A 117 14.58 -19.45 36.73
C GLU A 117 13.69 -19.61 37.97
N ASN A 118 12.39 -19.34 37.86
CA ASN A 118 11.45 -19.55 38.97
C ASN A 118 11.25 -21.03 39.30
N GLN A 119 11.25 -21.91 38.30
CA GLN A 119 11.18 -23.35 38.53
C GLN A 119 12.43 -23.84 39.27
N ASP A 120 13.62 -23.43 38.83
CA ASP A 120 14.89 -23.78 39.47
C ASP A 120 14.90 -23.33 40.95
N LYS A 121 14.36 -22.13 41.24
CA LYS A 121 14.20 -21.62 42.62
C LYS A 121 13.19 -22.44 43.43
N PHE A 122 12.07 -22.83 42.83
CA PHE A 122 11.06 -23.64 43.49
C PHE A 122 11.62 -25.02 43.88
N ASP A 123 12.34 -25.67 42.95
CA ASP A 123 12.96 -26.98 43.18
C ASP A 123 13.99 -26.93 44.31
N LEU A 124 14.83 -25.88 44.34
CA LEU A 124 15.76 -25.63 45.44
C LEU A 124 15.01 -25.44 46.79
N GLY A 125 13.87 -24.75 46.77
CA GLY A 125 13.03 -24.57 47.96
C GLY A 125 12.45 -25.89 48.48
N VAL A 126 12.01 -26.78 47.60
CA VAL A 126 11.56 -28.13 47.96
C VAL A 126 12.70 -28.94 48.56
N GLN A 127 13.90 -28.88 47.97
CA GLN A 127 15.08 -29.54 48.50
C GLN A 127 15.42 -29.04 49.91
N LEU A 128 15.50 -27.73 50.13
CA LEU A 128 15.79 -27.15 51.44
C LEU A 128 14.73 -27.51 52.49
N ASN A 129 13.45 -27.54 52.12
CA ASN A 129 12.38 -27.98 53.03
C ASN A 129 12.53 -29.45 53.42
N THR A 130 12.95 -30.29 52.48
CA THR A 130 13.22 -31.71 52.73
C THR A 130 14.41 -31.87 53.68
N GLU A 131 15.48 -31.09 53.48
CA GLU A 131 16.65 -31.05 54.37
C GLU A 131 16.30 -30.49 55.76
N LEU A 132 15.38 -29.52 55.86
CA LEU A 132 15.00 -28.89 57.12
C LEU A 132 14.11 -29.78 58.01
N LYS A 133 13.25 -30.60 57.38
CA LYS A 133 12.29 -31.49 58.07
C LYS A 133 12.92 -32.38 59.16
N PRO A 134 14.02 -33.12 58.94
CA PRO A 134 14.62 -33.95 59.98
C PRO A 134 15.14 -33.12 61.17
N TYR A 135 15.63 -31.90 60.93
CA TYR A 135 16.05 -31.02 62.03
C TYR A 135 14.86 -30.55 62.87
N GLN A 136 13.71 -30.27 62.24
CA GLN A 136 12.48 -29.91 62.95
C GLN A 136 11.94 -31.08 63.76
N GLU A 137 11.90 -32.28 63.17
CA GLU A 137 11.46 -33.51 63.83
C GLU A 137 12.37 -33.87 65.02
N SER A 138 13.69 -33.85 64.83
CA SER A 138 14.66 -34.07 65.91
C SER A 138 14.48 -33.08 67.06
N ARG A 139 14.30 -31.79 66.74
CA ARG A 139 14.02 -30.75 67.76
C ARG A 139 12.70 -31.02 68.49
N TYR A 140 11.65 -31.45 67.79
CA TYR A 140 10.38 -31.82 68.39
C TYR A 140 10.53 -33.04 69.33
N HIS A 141 11.27 -34.06 68.90
CA HIS A 141 11.58 -35.23 69.73
C HIS A 141 12.38 -34.85 70.98
N ILE A 142 13.40 -34.00 70.86
CA ILE A 142 14.18 -33.48 72.01
C ILE A 142 13.25 -32.73 72.97
N TYR A 143 12.35 -31.88 72.47
CA TYR A 143 11.38 -31.16 73.29
C TYR A 143 10.41 -32.10 74.03
N CYS A 144 9.82 -33.08 73.33
CA CYS A 144 8.93 -34.08 73.92
C CYS A 144 9.65 -34.96 74.94
N PHE A 145 10.86 -35.43 74.63
CA PHE A 145 11.69 -36.21 75.54
C PHE A 145 12.03 -35.40 76.80
N SER A 146 12.35 -34.12 76.65
CA SER A 146 12.63 -33.23 77.78
C SER A 146 11.38 -32.98 78.65
N ARG A 147 10.18 -32.85 78.06
CA ARG A 147 8.91 -32.79 78.83
C ARG A 147 8.63 -34.09 79.58
N ILE A 148 8.86 -35.25 78.95
CA ILE A 148 8.64 -36.55 79.60
C ILE A 148 9.63 -36.74 80.76
N PHE A 149 10.90 -36.38 80.58
CA PHE A 149 11.91 -36.46 81.64
C PHE A 149 11.63 -35.48 82.80
N LEU A 150 11.09 -34.28 82.51
CA LEU A 150 10.69 -33.30 83.52
C LEU A 150 9.45 -33.74 84.33
N ILE A 151 8.52 -34.50 83.71
CA ILE A 151 7.35 -35.06 84.40
C ILE A 151 7.72 -36.31 85.21
N ALA A 152 8.66 -37.13 84.72
CA ALA A 152 9.11 -38.35 85.41
C ALA A 152 10.06 -38.09 86.59
N ALA A 153 10.76 -36.94 86.62
CA ALA A 153 11.73 -36.60 87.66
C ALA A 153 11.13 -35.84 88.87
N SER A 154 9.80 -35.71 88.98
CA SER A 154 9.17 -35.01 90.11
C SER A 154 8.07 -35.83 90.78
N PRO A 155 8.35 -36.49 91.91
CA PRO A 155 7.34 -36.75 92.91
C PRO A 155 7.22 -35.51 93.81
N ALA A 156 6.00 -34.96 93.87
CA ALA A 156 5.52 -33.97 94.85
C ALA A 156 5.95 -32.49 94.68
N ALA A 157 4.99 -31.67 94.21
CA ALA A 157 4.54 -30.44 94.90
C ALA A 157 3.40 -29.76 94.12
N PRO A 158 2.25 -29.43 94.74
CA PRO A 158 1.21 -28.61 94.11
C PRO A 158 1.59 -27.14 94.29
N GLY A 159 1.92 -26.45 93.19
CA GLY A 159 2.40 -25.08 93.27
C GLY A 159 2.64 -24.42 91.92
N ASP A 160 1.56 -24.25 91.17
CA ASP A 160 1.23 -23.09 90.33
C ASP A 160 2.39 -22.22 89.76
N ARG A 161 3.27 -22.80 88.93
CA ARG A 161 4.31 -22.04 88.19
C ARG A 161 4.45 -22.42 86.72
N PHE A 162 3.48 -23.10 86.12
CA PHE A 162 3.63 -23.64 84.76
C PHE A 162 3.02 -22.80 83.64
N LEU A 163 2.31 -21.70 83.94
CA LEU A 163 1.63 -20.91 82.91
C LEU A 163 2.42 -19.70 82.38
N ASN A 164 3.56 -19.33 82.99
CA ASN A 164 4.28 -18.11 82.60
C ASN A 164 5.33 -18.28 81.49
N VAL A 165 5.76 -19.50 81.15
CA VAL A 165 6.72 -19.73 80.04
C VAL A 165 6.02 -19.89 78.69
N LEU A 166 4.73 -20.25 78.69
CA LEU A 166 3.94 -20.40 77.46
C LEU A 166 3.55 -19.05 76.84
N PHE A 167 3.36 -17.99 77.64
CA PHE A 167 2.94 -16.68 77.12
C PHE A 167 4.06 -15.90 76.40
N ALA A 168 5.34 -16.17 76.72
CA ALA A 168 6.46 -15.44 76.14
C ALA A 168 6.82 -15.87 74.71
N TYR A 169 6.46 -17.09 74.27
CA TYR A 169 6.82 -17.60 72.94
C TYR A 169 5.70 -17.49 71.90
N PHE A 170 4.43 -17.41 72.31
CA PHE A 170 3.31 -17.13 71.38
C PHE A 170 3.20 -15.65 70.97
N GLY A 171 4.01 -14.76 71.56
CA GLY A 171 4.07 -13.33 71.19
C GLY A 171 4.61 -13.05 69.78
N TRP A 172 5.15 -14.05 69.08
CA TRP A 172 5.64 -13.95 67.69
C TRP A 172 4.61 -14.32 66.62
N LEU A 173 3.42 -14.79 67.00
CA LEU A 173 2.28 -14.93 66.08
C LEU A 173 1.32 -13.74 66.23
N ARG A 174 1.87 -12.51 66.32
CA ARG A 174 1.05 -11.35 65.93
C ARG A 174 0.69 -11.57 64.47
N ALA A 175 -0.61 -11.67 64.21
CA ALA A 175 -1.19 -11.46 62.91
C ALA A 175 -0.59 -10.16 62.34
N VAL A 176 0.41 -10.30 61.49
CA VAL A 176 0.85 -9.24 60.61
C VAL A 176 -0.36 -9.00 59.73
N LYS A 177 -1.14 -7.99 60.10
CA LYS A 177 -2.20 -7.43 59.28
C LYS A 177 -1.50 -6.98 58.01
N GLY A 178 -1.46 -7.87 57.02
CA GLY A 178 -0.80 -7.62 55.75
C GLY A 178 -1.31 -6.28 55.26
N LYS A 179 -0.38 -5.36 54.99
CA LYS A 179 -0.68 -4.19 54.19
C LYS A 179 -1.42 -4.73 52.97
N ARG A 180 -2.70 -4.37 52.83
CA ARG A 180 -3.42 -4.60 51.56
C ARG A 180 -2.51 -4.00 50.51
N PHE A 181 -2.00 -4.84 49.63
CA PHE A 181 -1.49 -4.39 48.36
C PHE A 181 -2.62 -3.57 47.76
N ILE A 182 -2.48 -2.25 47.80
CA ILE A 182 -3.15 -1.42 46.82
C ILE A 182 -2.44 -1.85 45.55
N ALA A 183 -3.05 -2.79 44.83
CA ALA A 183 -2.80 -2.91 43.41
C ALA A 183 -2.87 -1.47 42.92
N PHE A 184 -1.72 -0.93 42.51
CA PHE A 184 -1.71 0.23 41.64
C PHE A 184 -2.71 -0.13 40.57
N ASP A 185 -3.82 0.60 40.57
CA ASP A 185 -4.85 0.62 39.55
C ASP A 185 -4.16 1.11 38.26
N GLY A 186 -3.32 0.24 37.71
CA GLY A 186 -3.25 0.03 36.30
C GLY A 186 -4.48 -0.78 35.96
N SER A 187 -5.65 -0.15 35.99
CA SER A 187 -6.67 -0.41 34.98
C SER A 187 -6.11 -0.04 33.61
N LEU A 188 -5.12 -0.81 33.18
CA LEU A 188 -5.27 -1.54 31.93
C LEU A 188 -6.50 -2.43 32.12
N SER A 189 -7.67 -1.77 32.13
CA SER A 189 -8.86 -2.40 31.60
C SER A 189 -8.37 -3.06 30.32
N TYR A 190 -8.52 -4.37 30.26
CA TYR A 190 -8.70 -5.04 29.00
C TYR A 190 -9.91 -4.35 28.37
N GLN A 191 -9.68 -3.19 27.73
CA GLN A 191 -10.50 -2.76 26.63
C GLN A 191 -10.28 -3.86 25.62
N ASN A 192 -11.24 -4.75 25.62
CA ASN A 192 -11.60 -5.56 24.50
C ASN A 192 -11.52 -4.67 23.25
N ILE A 193 -10.39 -4.71 22.54
CA ILE A 193 -10.20 -3.98 21.27
C ILE A 193 -11.12 -4.60 20.20
N ALA A 194 -11.77 -5.75 20.48
CA ALA A 194 -12.97 -6.12 19.76
C ALA A 194 -14.19 -5.37 20.33
N LYS A 195 -14.71 -4.44 19.52
CA LYS A 195 -16.06 -3.82 19.60
C LYS A 195 -16.18 -2.53 20.42
N LYS A 196 -15.66 -1.44 19.86
CA LYS A 196 -16.45 -0.25 19.49
C LYS A 196 -15.57 0.75 18.75
N TYR A 197 -15.46 0.58 17.44
CA TYR A 197 -15.21 1.74 16.59
C TYR A 197 -16.44 2.64 16.75
N LYS A 198 -16.39 3.63 17.65
CA LYS A 198 -17.34 4.74 17.61
C LYS A 198 -16.89 5.62 16.44
N ILE A 199 -17.20 5.17 15.24
CA ILE A 199 -17.08 5.99 14.03
C ILE A 199 -18.13 7.08 14.21
N LYS A 200 -17.70 8.26 14.67
CA LYS A 200 -18.49 9.48 14.46
C LYS A 200 -18.34 9.82 12.98
N PHE A 201 -19.09 9.12 12.14
CA PHE A 201 -19.27 9.50 10.76
C PHE A 201 -20.39 10.54 10.74
N ASN A 202 -20.03 11.79 10.48
CA ASN A 202 -20.99 12.78 10.06
C ASN A 202 -20.93 12.78 8.53
N SER A 203 -21.66 11.85 7.90
CA SER A 203 -21.90 11.92 6.46
C SER A 203 -23.30 12.46 6.25
N ASP A 204 -23.41 13.59 5.58
CA ASP A 204 -24.64 14.05 4.92
C ASP A 204 -24.95 13.16 3.70
N CYS A 205 -24.97 11.84 3.90
CA CYS A 205 -25.21 10.88 2.85
C CYS A 205 -26.13 9.79 3.39
N ASP A 206 -27.20 9.49 2.65
CA ASP A 206 -28.30 8.62 3.08
C ASP A 206 -27.95 7.12 3.11
N ILE A 207 -26.67 6.77 3.28
CA ILE A 207 -26.19 5.39 3.34
C ILE A 207 -25.89 5.01 4.79
N GLU A 208 -26.56 3.98 5.29
CA GLU A 208 -26.32 3.43 6.62
C GLU A 208 -25.77 1.99 6.55
N ILE A 209 -24.99 1.61 7.57
CA ILE A 209 -24.51 0.24 7.76
C ILE A 209 -25.54 -0.51 8.59
N GLU A 210 -26.27 -1.44 7.96
CA GLU A 210 -27.38 -2.17 8.57
C GLU A 210 -26.88 -3.33 9.44
N GLU A 211 -25.90 -4.09 8.95
CA GLU A 211 -25.44 -5.31 9.63
C GLU A 211 -23.95 -5.55 9.40
N HIS A 212 -23.29 -6.06 10.45
CA HIS A 212 -21.93 -6.54 10.41
C HIS A 212 -21.94 -8.05 10.64
N VAL A 213 -21.48 -8.83 9.65
CA VAL A 213 -21.32 -10.27 9.83
C VAL A 213 -20.11 -10.51 10.75
N VAL A 214 -20.27 -11.44 11.69
CA VAL A 214 -19.26 -11.84 12.67
C VAL A 214 -17.96 -12.20 11.93
N ASP A 215 -16.87 -11.53 12.30
CA ASP A 215 -15.52 -11.50 11.69
C ASP A 215 -15.19 -10.31 10.79
N GLY A 216 -16.11 -9.35 10.59
CA GLY A 216 -15.78 -8.05 9.97
C GLY A 216 -15.35 -8.13 8.51
N LYS A 217 -15.59 -9.27 7.86
CA LYS A 217 -15.19 -9.53 6.47
C LYS A 217 -16.13 -8.87 5.46
N PHE A 218 -17.39 -8.64 5.85
CA PHE A 218 -18.40 -8.01 5.01
C PHE A 218 -19.29 -7.09 5.83
N ILE A 219 -19.70 -5.99 5.22
CA ILE A 219 -20.70 -5.06 5.72
C ILE A 219 -21.86 -4.99 4.74
N LYS A 220 -23.08 -4.92 5.24
CA LYS A 220 -24.27 -4.65 4.44
C LYS A 220 -24.58 -3.17 4.49
N LEU A 221 -24.57 -2.51 3.33
CA LEU A 221 -24.94 -1.11 3.17
C LEU A 221 -26.39 -1.03 2.71
N CYS A 222 -27.18 -0.14 3.32
CA CYS A 222 -28.54 0.15 2.94
C CYS A 222 -28.68 1.63 2.59
N ASN A 223 -29.30 1.93 1.45
CA ASN A 223 -29.62 3.31 1.04
C ASN A 223 -31.02 3.65 1.57
N LYS A 224 -31.10 4.70 2.40
CA LYS A 224 -32.36 5.25 2.92
C LYS A 224 -32.87 6.45 2.13
N GLY A 225 -32.11 6.95 1.17
CA GLY A 225 -32.48 8.06 0.31
C GLY A 225 -33.24 7.59 -0.93
N ASP A 226 -34.05 8.48 -1.50
CA ASP A 226 -34.80 8.22 -2.74
C ASP A 226 -33.92 8.30 -4.00
N GLN A 227 -32.67 8.74 -3.86
CA GLN A 227 -31.71 8.85 -4.95
C GLN A 227 -30.81 7.63 -5.03
N ALA A 228 -30.63 7.10 -6.25
CA ALA A 228 -29.69 6.01 -6.49
C ALA A 228 -28.25 6.52 -6.36
N ILE A 229 -27.51 5.98 -5.40
CA ILE A 229 -26.10 6.34 -5.16
C ILE A 229 -25.22 5.22 -5.72
N SER A 230 -24.34 5.58 -6.66
CA SER A 230 -23.35 4.65 -7.20
C SER A 230 -22.14 4.57 -6.27
N ILE A 231 -21.91 3.39 -5.70
CA ILE A 231 -20.78 3.11 -4.81
C ILE A 231 -19.74 2.34 -5.61
N GLY A 232 -18.77 3.08 -6.17
CA GLY A 232 -17.70 2.53 -6.98
C GLY A 232 -18.04 2.53 -8.47
N GLN A 233 -17.12 3.09 -9.27
CA GLN A 233 -17.16 2.97 -10.73
C GLN A 233 -16.76 1.55 -11.11
N TRP A 234 -17.73 0.63 -11.13
CA TRP A 234 -17.62 -0.69 -11.73
C TRP A 234 -18.70 -0.84 -12.80
#